data_AF-A0A7U7J4I2-F1
#
_entry.id   AF-A0A7U7J4I2-F1
#
_cell.length_a   1.000
_cell.length_b   1.000
_cell.length_c   1.000
_cell.angle_alpha   90.00
_cell.angle_beta   90.00
_cell.angle_gamma   90.00
#
_symmetry.space_group_name_H-M   'P 1'
#
loop_
_entity.id
_entity.type
_entity.pdbx_description
1 polymer ?
#
loop_
_entity_poly.entity_id
_entity_poly.type
_entity_poly.pdbx_seq_one_letter_code
_entity_poly.pdbx_strand_id
1 'polypeptide(L)'
;MKSNKQRRQEIKAQRLRRAERQLQIRHVNARPVDRPIGAEPVTPALLRSNNSYGIPDFVQRGYYQDRPFRCKDCGIEEIWTAAQQRWWYEVAQGDVWTVAVRCRRCRQQERARKDEARRIHGEGLAVKSMGRTHEDGSSTNG
;
A
#
# COMPACT_ATOMS: atom_id res chain seq x y z
N MET A 1 21.31 -0.52 -48.16
CA MET A 1 21.31 0.16 -46.84
C MET A 1 19.97 -0.08 -46.16
N LYS A 2 19.94 -0.48 -44.88
CA LYS A 2 18.67 -0.63 -44.14
C LYS A 2 18.12 0.74 -43.78
N SER A 3 16.79 0.89 -43.84
CA SER A 3 16.13 2.13 -43.45
C SER A 3 16.35 2.42 -41.96
N ASN A 4 16.47 3.70 -41.59
CA ASN A 4 16.56 4.13 -40.21
C ASN A 4 15.43 3.55 -39.33
N LYS A 5 14.23 3.33 -39.89
CA LYS A 5 13.10 2.70 -39.20
C LYS A 5 13.38 1.23 -38.86
N GLN A 6 13.92 0.47 -39.82
CA GLN A 6 14.32 -0.93 -39.63
C GLN A 6 15.44 -1.05 -38.59
N ARG A 7 16.44 -0.15 -38.65
CA ARG A 7 17.55 -0.13 -37.67
C ARG A 7 17.05 0.14 -36.23
N ARG A 8 16.10 1.06 -36.05
CA ARG A 8 15.47 1.33 -34.74
C ARG A 8 14.69 0.12 -34.20
N GLN A 9 13.96 -0.59 -35.05
CA GLN A 9 13.24 -1.80 -34.66
C GLN A 9 14.19 -2.92 -34.23
N GLU A 10 15.28 -3.15 -34.96
CA GLU A 10 16.31 -4.14 -34.62
C GLU A 10 16.97 -3.83 -33.26
N ILE A 11 17.28 -2.56 -33.00
CA ILE A 11 17.83 -2.11 -31.72
C ILE A 11 16.84 -2.36 -30.57
N LYS A 12 15.55 -2.06 -30.77
CA LYS A 12 14.51 -2.31 -29.76
C LYS A 12 14.38 -3.81 -29.46
N ALA A 13 14.35 -4.65 -30.49
CA ALA A 13 14.29 -6.10 -30.34
C ALA A 13 15.53 -6.68 -29.65
N GLN A 14 16.73 -6.16 -29.92
CA GLN A 14 17.94 -6.54 -29.19
C GLN A 14 17.89 -6.13 -27.72
N ARG A 15 17.38 -4.93 -27.40
CA ARG A 15 17.23 -4.48 -26.00
C ARG A 15 16.29 -5.39 -25.21
N LEU A 16 15.15 -5.76 -25.80
CA LEU A 16 14.21 -6.70 -25.18
C LEU A 16 14.84 -8.07 -24.92
N ARG A 17 15.50 -8.66 -25.93
CA ARG A 17 16.21 -9.94 -25.79
C ARG A 17 17.30 -9.91 -24.71
N ARG A 18 18.03 -8.79 -24.59
CA ARG A 18 19.02 -8.61 -23.53
C ARG A 18 18.37 -8.53 -22.15
N ALA A 19 17.26 -7.80 -22.02
CA ALA A 19 16.52 -7.71 -20.77
C ALA A 19 15.97 -9.08 -20.34
N GLU A 20 15.36 -9.85 -21.25
CA GLU A 20 14.88 -11.20 -20.98
C GLU A 20 16.00 -12.14 -20.54
N ARG A 21 17.13 -12.14 -21.26
CA ARG A 21 18.30 -12.95 -20.88
C ARG A 21 18.82 -12.58 -19.49
N GLN A 22 18.84 -11.29 -19.16
CA GLN A 22 19.29 -10.84 -17.85
C GLN A 22 18.32 -11.25 -16.74
N LEU A 23 17.01 -11.25 -16.99
CA LEU A 23 16.00 -11.78 -16.07
C LEU A 23 16.17 -13.29 -15.84
N GLN A 24 16.41 -14.06 -16.92
CA GLN A 24 16.67 -15.50 -16.83
C GLN A 24 17.93 -15.80 -16.00
N ILE A 25 19.04 -15.11 -16.26
CA ILE A 25 20.27 -15.26 -15.48
C ILE A 25 20.05 -14.93 -14.00
N ARG A 26 19.28 -13.89 -13.69
CA ARG A 26 18.94 -13.53 -12.31
C ARG A 26 18.10 -14.61 -11.63
N HIS A 27 17.15 -15.21 -12.34
CA HIS A 27 16.31 -16.27 -11.82
C HIS A 27 17.11 -17.55 -11.55
N VAL A 28 17.99 -17.96 -12.47
CA VAL A 28 18.85 -19.14 -12.30
C VAL A 28 19.84 -18.97 -11.13
N ASN A 29 20.36 -17.75 -10.94
CA ASN A 29 21.28 -17.44 -9.84
C ASN A 29 20.56 -17.02 -8.54
N ALA A 30 19.23 -17.06 -8.50
CA ALA A 30 18.50 -16.74 -7.29
C ALA A 30 18.75 -17.84 -6.26
N ARG A 31 19.45 -17.50 -5.18
CA ARG A 31 19.57 -18.42 -4.03
C ARG A 31 18.19 -18.53 -3.37
N PRO A 32 17.72 -19.75 -3.03
CA PRO A 32 16.54 -19.92 -2.21
C PRO A 32 16.71 -19.10 -0.92
N VAL A 33 15.72 -18.27 -0.60
CA VAL A 33 15.70 -17.59 0.70
C VAL A 33 15.18 -18.61 1.70
N ASP A 34 16.08 -19.13 2.54
CA ASP A 34 15.68 -20.00 3.65
C ASP A 34 14.68 -19.26 4.52
N ARG A 35 13.45 -19.75 4.55
CA ARG A 35 12.34 -19.12 5.25
C ARG A 35 11.85 -20.01 6.38
N PRO A 36 11.59 -19.44 7.58
CA PRO A 36 10.93 -20.15 8.65
C PRO A 36 9.54 -20.68 8.26
N ILE A 37 9.16 -21.83 8.81
CA ILE A 37 7.81 -22.36 8.68
C ILE A 37 6.80 -21.34 9.22
N GLY A 38 5.73 -21.09 8.46
CA GLY A 38 4.69 -20.11 8.81
C GLY A 38 4.95 -18.67 8.34
N ALA A 39 6.07 -18.40 7.65
CA ALA A 39 6.33 -17.09 7.06
C ALA A 39 5.81 -16.97 5.60
N GLU A 40 5.36 -15.77 5.24
CA GLU A 40 4.75 -15.47 3.94
C GLU A 40 5.71 -14.67 3.05
N PRO A 41 5.74 -14.91 1.72
CA PRO A 41 6.62 -14.17 0.82
C PRO A 41 6.17 -12.72 0.70
N VAL A 42 7.17 -11.83 0.66
CA VAL A 42 6.95 -10.44 0.27
C VAL A 42 7.03 -10.35 -1.24
N THR A 43 6.06 -9.67 -1.84
CA THR A 43 6.08 -9.32 -3.26
C THR A 43 6.31 -7.81 -3.40
N PRO A 44 7.58 -7.33 -3.53
CA PRO A 44 7.87 -5.90 -3.49
C PRO A 44 7.11 -5.07 -4.54
N ALA A 45 6.80 -5.67 -5.69
CA ALA A 45 6.05 -5.02 -6.77
C ALA A 45 4.59 -4.70 -6.40
N LEU A 46 4.03 -5.33 -5.36
CA LEU A 46 2.67 -5.08 -4.88
C LEU A 46 2.62 -4.06 -3.74
N LEU A 47 3.77 -3.62 -3.21
CA LEU A 47 3.81 -2.65 -2.12
C LEU A 47 3.44 -1.26 -2.63
N ARG A 48 2.75 -0.49 -1.78
CA ARG A 48 2.48 0.92 -2.06
C ARG A 48 3.81 1.67 -2.26
N SER A 49 3.89 2.49 -3.30
CA SER A 49 5.01 3.43 -3.47
C SER A 49 5.10 4.39 -2.29
N ASN A 50 6.28 4.51 -1.69
CA ASN A 50 6.56 5.42 -0.59
C ASN A 50 7.78 6.30 -0.95
N ASN A 51 7.78 7.56 -0.53
CA ASN A 51 8.89 8.50 -0.69
C ASN A 51 9.96 8.37 0.40
N SER A 52 9.87 7.33 1.25
CA SER A 52 10.86 7.05 2.27
C SER A 52 12.14 6.50 1.65
N TYR A 53 13.28 6.95 2.18
CA TYR A 53 14.61 6.51 1.72
C TYR A 53 15.04 5.16 2.32
N GLY A 54 14.31 4.62 3.30
CA GLY A 54 14.61 3.35 3.95
C GLY A 54 13.93 2.15 3.28
N ILE A 55 14.55 0.98 3.43
CA ILE A 55 13.95 -0.32 3.07
C ILE A 55 13.40 -0.95 4.34
N PRO A 56 12.10 -1.26 4.43
CA PRO A 56 11.54 -1.93 5.61
C PRO A 56 12.17 -3.31 5.83
N ASP A 57 12.41 -3.70 7.08
CA ASP A 57 13.13 -4.93 7.41
C ASP A 57 12.51 -6.19 6.77
N PHE A 58 11.17 -6.26 6.67
CA PHE A 58 10.50 -7.40 6.05
C PHE A 58 10.77 -7.49 4.54
N VAL A 59 10.96 -6.35 3.87
CA VAL A 59 11.35 -6.30 2.45
C VAL A 59 12.79 -6.75 2.28
N GLN A 60 13.68 -6.29 3.16
CA GLN A 60 15.09 -6.71 3.14
C GLN A 60 15.23 -8.21 3.42
N ARG A 61 14.45 -8.76 4.37
CA ARG A 61 14.38 -10.21 4.64
C ARG A 61 13.69 -11.00 3.53
N GLY A 62 12.78 -10.38 2.78
CA GLY A 62 11.99 -11.02 1.73
C GLY A 62 10.79 -11.84 2.21
N TYR A 63 10.40 -11.72 3.48
CA TYR A 63 9.24 -12.42 4.05
C TYR A 63 8.62 -11.73 5.28
N TYR A 64 7.32 -11.96 5.47
CA TYR A 64 6.58 -11.63 6.67
C TYR A 64 6.69 -12.76 7.69
N GLN A 65 6.72 -12.42 8.97
CA GLN A 65 6.74 -13.35 10.09
C GLN A 65 5.72 -12.91 11.13
N ASP A 66 5.14 -13.83 11.88
CA ASP A 66 4.21 -13.49 12.96
C ASP A 66 4.84 -12.52 13.96
N ARG A 67 4.11 -11.47 14.32
CA ARG A 67 4.55 -10.45 15.27
C ARG A 67 3.56 -10.31 16.41
N PRO A 68 3.94 -10.62 17.67
CA PRO A 68 3.08 -10.30 18.80
C PRO A 68 2.95 -8.79 18.92
N PHE A 69 1.76 -8.33 19.30
CA PHE A 69 1.50 -6.94 19.64
C PHE A 69 0.48 -6.85 20.77
N ARG A 70 0.56 -5.76 21.53
CA ARG A 70 -0.42 -5.43 22.55
C ARG A 70 -1.36 -4.35 22.01
N CYS A 71 -2.66 -4.59 22.09
CA CYS A 71 -3.65 -3.60 21.69
C CYS A 71 -3.53 -2.36 22.57
N LYS A 72 -3.33 -1.19 21.98
CA LYS A 72 -3.16 0.06 22.73
C LYS A 72 -4.42 0.56 23.43
N ASP A 73 -5.61 0.10 23.02
CA ASP A 73 -6.87 0.57 23.62
C ASP A 73 -7.34 -0.39 24.73
N CYS A 74 -7.40 -1.70 24.48
CA CYS A 74 -7.90 -2.68 25.47
C CYS A 74 -6.80 -3.52 26.15
N GLY A 75 -5.55 -3.40 25.73
CA GLY A 75 -4.41 -4.08 26.37
C GLY A 75 -4.26 -5.57 26.05
N ILE A 76 -5.16 -6.18 25.27
CA ILE A 76 -5.07 -7.61 24.89
C ILE A 76 -3.83 -7.87 24.04
N GLU A 77 -3.18 -9.01 24.26
CA GLU A 77 -2.08 -9.50 23.44
C GLU A 77 -2.64 -10.34 22.29
N GLU A 78 -2.24 -10.01 21.07
CA GLU A 78 -2.61 -10.72 19.85
C GLU A 78 -1.37 -10.90 18.96
N ILE A 79 -1.48 -11.80 17.99
CA ILE A 79 -0.45 -12.01 16.97
C ILE A 79 -0.91 -11.36 15.67
N TRP A 80 -0.08 -10.47 15.13
CA TRP A 80 -0.22 -9.98 13.77
C TRP A 80 0.43 -10.97 12.82
N THR A 81 -0.40 -11.83 12.23
CA THR A 81 0.12 -12.98 11.48
C THR A 81 0.80 -12.55 10.18
N ALA A 82 1.70 -13.38 9.66
CA ALA A 82 2.36 -13.16 8.38
C ALA A 82 1.35 -12.95 7.24
N ALA A 83 0.26 -13.72 7.24
CA ALA A 83 -0.84 -13.58 6.28
C ALA A 83 -1.59 -12.23 6.42
N GLN A 84 -1.83 -11.76 7.64
CA GLN A 84 -2.46 -10.46 7.88
C GLN A 84 -1.55 -9.30 7.44
N GLN A 85 -0.23 -9.44 7.64
CA GLN A 85 0.75 -8.46 7.15
C GLN A 85 0.76 -8.40 5.63
N ARG A 86 0.84 -9.56 4.96
CA ARG A 86 0.78 -9.65 3.49
C ARG A 86 -0.48 -8.97 2.94
N TRP A 87 -1.64 -9.29 3.49
CA TRP A 87 -2.89 -8.63 3.09
C TRP A 87 -2.84 -7.12 3.32
N TRP A 88 -2.34 -6.66 4.46
CA TRP A 88 -2.27 -5.23 4.78
C TRP A 88 -1.40 -4.46 3.80
N TYR A 89 -0.17 -4.92 3.56
CA TYR A 89 0.78 -4.17 2.74
C TYR A 89 0.54 -4.33 1.23
N GLU A 90 0.18 -5.53 0.77
CA GLU A 90 0.09 -5.81 -0.68
C GLU A 90 -1.32 -5.59 -1.23
N VAL A 91 -2.37 -5.91 -0.46
CA VAL A 91 -3.77 -5.83 -0.92
C VAL A 91 -4.42 -4.54 -0.47
N ALA A 92 -4.38 -4.24 0.83
CA ALA A 92 -4.97 -3.02 1.38
C ALA A 92 -4.12 -1.76 1.14
N GLN A 93 -2.92 -1.93 0.55
CA GLN A 93 -1.98 -0.85 0.28
C GLN A 93 -1.69 -0.02 1.56
N GLY A 94 -1.51 -0.70 2.69
CA GLY A 94 -1.08 -0.07 3.93
C GLY A 94 0.31 0.54 3.78
N ASP A 95 0.60 1.58 4.56
CA ASP A 95 1.96 2.15 4.61
C ASP A 95 2.91 1.10 5.22
N VAL A 96 4.03 0.85 4.54
CA VAL A 96 5.05 -0.14 4.89
C VAL A 96 5.71 0.10 6.27
N TRP A 97 5.58 1.29 6.84
CA TRP A 97 6.09 1.62 8.18
C TRP A 97 5.05 1.46 9.29
N THR A 98 3.80 1.15 8.93
CA THR A 98 2.73 0.97 9.92
C THR A 98 2.69 -0.46 10.45
N VAL A 99 2.40 -0.60 11.73
CA VAL A 99 2.26 -1.92 12.38
C VAL A 99 0.88 -2.10 13.01
N ALA A 100 0.48 -3.34 13.26
CA ALA A 100 -0.71 -3.62 14.05
C ALA A 100 -0.53 -3.12 15.49
N VAL A 101 -1.41 -2.20 15.90
CA VAL A 101 -1.41 -1.60 17.26
C VAL A 101 -2.75 -1.77 17.98
N ARG A 102 -3.75 -2.35 17.32
CA ARG A 102 -5.12 -2.52 17.83
C ARG A 102 -5.66 -3.88 17.45
N CYS A 103 -6.37 -4.54 18.35
CA CYS A 103 -7.07 -5.79 18.06
C CYS A 103 -8.22 -5.59 17.07
N ARG A 104 -8.78 -6.68 16.53
CA ARG A 104 -9.90 -6.61 15.57
C ARG A 104 -11.09 -5.82 16.11
N ARG A 105 -11.48 -6.05 17.36
CA ARG A 105 -12.61 -5.36 18.00
C ARG A 105 -12.39 -3.85 18.08
N CYS A 106 -11.24 -3.43 18.60
CA CYS A 106 -10.89 -2.01 18.72
C CYS A 106 -10.71 -1.33 17.35
N ARG A 107 -10.22 -2.06 16.33
CA ARG A 107 -10.18 -1.53 14.95
C ARG A 107 -11.58 -1.27 14.39
N GLN A 108 -12.55 -2.13 14.67
CA GLN A 108 -13.94 -1.93 14.22
C GLN A 108 -14.59 -0.73 14.91
N GLN A 109 -14.40 -0.60 16.22
CA GLN A 109 -14.89 0.56 16.99
C GLN A 109 -14.29 1.87 16.48
N GLU A 110 -12.98 1.90 16.24
CA GLU A 110 -12.32 3.10 15.73
C GLU A 110 -12.75 3.46 14.30
N ARG A 111 -13.06 2.45 13.45
CA ARG A 111 -13.65 2.69 12.13
C ARG A 111 -15.02 3.34 12.25
N ALA A 112 -15.91 2.76 13.05
CA ALA A 112 -17.26 3.31 13.28
C ALA A 112 -17.20 4.75 13.79
N ARG A 113 -16.30 5.06 14.73
CA ARG A 113 -16.08 6.42 15.25
C ARG A 113 -15.64 7.40 14.15
N LYS A 114 -14.71 6.99 13.28
CA LYS A 114 -14.23 7.82 12.16
C LYS A 114 -15.28 8.00 11.08
N ASP A 115 -16.07 6.98 10.81
CA ASP A 115 -17.15 7.03 9.82
C ASP A 115 -18.23 8.01 10.26
N GLU A 116 -18.61 7.96 11.54
CA GLU A 116 -19.56 8.89 12.12
C GLU A 116 -19.04 10.35 12.10
N ALA A 117 -17.78 10.56 12.50
CA ALA A 117 -17.17 11.88 12.42
C ALA A 117 -17.12 12.43 10.98
N ARG A 118 -16.85 11.58 9.99
CA ARG A 118 -16.89 11.96 8.57
C ARG A 118 -18.30 12.31 8.10
N ARG A 119 -19.31 11.55 8.55
CA ARG A 119 -20.72 11.82 8.24
C ARG A 119 -21.15 13.19 8.77
N ILE A 120 -20.93 13.46 10.05
CA ILE A 120 -21.26 14.74 10.69
C ILE A 120 -20.54 15.90 9.99
N HIS A 121 -19.24 15.74 9.68
CA HIS A 121 -18.49 16.77 8.98
C HIS A 121 -19.04 17.04 7.58
N GLY A 122 -19.36 15.99 6.81
CA GLY A 122 -19.96 16.12 5.48
C GLY A 122 -21.32 16.81 5.51
N GLU A 123 -22.18 16.47 6.47
CA GLU A 123 -23.48 17.13 6.68
C GLU A 123 -23.31 18.62 7.01
N GLY A 124 -22.38 18.95 7.92
CA GLY A 124 -22.07 20.35 8.24
C GLY A 124 -21.56 21.16 7.05
N LEU A 125 -20.73 20.55 6.19
CA LEU A 125 -20.27 21.19 4.95
C LEU A 125 -21.42 21.41 3.96
N ALA A 126 -22.33 20.44 3.81
CA ALA A 126 -23.49 20.55 2.93
C ALA A 126 -24.42 21.70 3.37
N VAL A 127 -24.74 21.77 4.67
CA VAL A 127 -25.54 22.88 5.24
C VAL A 127 -24.88 24.23 4.99
N LYS A 128 -23.55 24.33 5.19
CA LYS A 128 -22.80 25.57 4.93
C LYS A 128 -22.81 25.96 3.45
N SER A 129 -22.71 25.01 2.54
CA SER A 129 -22.79 25.30 1.09
C SER A 129 -24.18 25.80 0.69
N MET A 130 -25.25 25.21 1.24
CA MET A 130 -26.63 25.62 0.95
C MET A 130 -26.96 27.02 1.51
N GLY A 131 -26.41 27.36 2.68
CA GLY A 131 -26.52 28.71 3.25
C GLY A 131 -25.85 29.77 2.38
N ARG A 132 -24.63 29.51 1.89
CA ARG A 132 -23.91 30.44 0.99
C ARG A 132 -24.63 30.68 -0.32
N THR A 133 -25.20 29.64 -0.94
CA THR A 133 -25.98 29.80 -2.18
C THR A 133 -27.22 30.67 -1.99
N HIS A 134 -27.75 30.77 -0.77
CA HIS A 134 -28.91 31.59 -0.45
C HIS A 134 -28.54 33.05 -0.13
N GLU A 135 -27.33 33.30 0.38
CA GLU A 135 -26.79 34.65 0.64
C GLU A 135 -26.30 35.33 -0.66
N ASP A 136 -25.61 34.60 -1.54
CA ASP A 136 -25.08 35.14 -2.79
C ASP A 136 -26.18 35.49 -3.83
N GLY A 137 -27.39 34.95 -3.68
CA GLY A 137 -28.56 35.25 -4.54
C GLY A 137 -29.40 36.46 -4.09
N SER A 138 -29.10 37.05 -2.93
CA SER A 138 -29.86 38.19 -2.38
C SER A 138 -29.24 39.56 -2.68
N SER A 139 -28.11 39.60 -3.40
CA SER A 139 -27.35 40.84 -3.65
C SER A 139 -27.40 41.29 -5.12
N THR A 140 -28.61 41.40 -5.70
CA THR A 140 -28.86 42.21 -6.90
C THR A 140 -30.18 42.95 -6.74
N ASN A 141 -30.12 44.14 -6.14
CA ASN A 141 -30.99 45.27 -6.46
C ASN A 141 -30.45 46.54 -5.81
N GLY A 142 -29.92 47.43 -6.65
CA GLY A 142 -29.46 48.77 -6.36
C GLY A 142 -29.23 49.49 -7.67
#